data_AF-A0A9D9TBI2-F1
#
_entry.id   AF-A0A9D9TBI2-F1
#
_cell.length_a   1.000
_cell.length_b   1.000
_cell.length_c   1.000
_cell.angle_alpha   90.00
_cell.angle_beta   90.00
_cell.angle_gamma   90.00
#
_symmetry.space_group_name_H-M   'P 1'
#
loop_
_entity.id
_entity.type
_entity.pdbx_description
1 polymer ?
#
loop_
_entity_poly.entity_id
_entity_poly.type
_entity_poly.pdbx_seq_one_letter_code
_entity_poly.pdbx_strand_id
1 'polypeptide(L)'
;MRKKYNHFLWGFIPGFFLPMALFLSTWGRLYHGELAFFDSIVHLYGSYFMQQYILFCMLPNLLLIFFSYKTDRFKMASGLIVALIPYLSLLFMNMN
;
A
#
# COMPACT_ATOMS: atom_id res chain seq x y z
N MET A 1 -11.30 -27.58 4.39
CA MET A 1 -11.56 -26.14 4.14
C MET A 1 -10.31 -25.27 3.87
N ARG A 2 -9.09 -25.82 3.81
CA ARG A 2 -7.81 -25.06 3.72
C ARG A 2 -7.51 -24.31 2.40
N LYS A 3 -8.19 -24.61 1.28
CA LYS A 3 -7.81 -24.10 -0.06
C LYS A 3 -8.61 -22.90 -0.57
N LYS A 4 -9.76 -22.56 0.02
CA LYS A 4 -10.71 -21.58 -0.57
C LYS A 4 -10.17 -20.14 -0.59
N TYR A 5 -9.24 -19.80 0.30
CA TYR A 5 -8.69 -18.44 0.44
C TYR A 5 -7.21 -18.35 0.03
N ASN A 6 -6.65 -19.37 -0.61
CA ASN A 6 -5.26 -19.37 -1.07
C ASN A 6 -5.21 -19.12 -2.59
N HIS A 7 -5.71 -17.97 -3.03
CA HIS A 7 -5.50 -17.52 -4.41
C HIS A 7 -4.70 -16.23 -4.45
N PHE A 8 -3.94 -16.08 -5.54
CA PHE A 8 -3.15 -14.90 -5.80
C PHE A 8 -3.97 -13.61 -5.75
N LEU A 9 -5.12 -13.58 -6.42
CA LEU A 9 -5.98 -12.40 -6.48
C LEU A 9 -6.54 -11.97 -5.11
N TRP A 10 -6.76 -12.92 -4.19
CA TRP A 10 -7.16 -12.63 -2.81
C TRP A 10 -6.05 -11.95 -2.00
N GLY A 11 -4.80 -12.04 -2.44
CA GLY A 11 -3.70 -11.25 -1.88
C GLY A 11 -3.46 -9.95 -2.65
N PHE A 12 -3.44 -10.04 -3.98
CA PHE A 12 -3.09 -8.91 -4.84
C PHE A 12 -4.09 -7.76 -4.76
N ILE A 13 -5.39 -8.03 -4.86
CA ILE A 13 -6.43 -7.00 -4.83
C ILE A 13 -6.39 -6.23 -3.50
N PRO A 14 -6.52 -6.87 -2.32
CA PRO A 14 -6.44 -6.12 -1.08
C PRO A 14 -5.04 -5.53 -0.86
N GLY A 15 -3.98 -6.21 -1.26
CA GLY A 15 -2.61 -5.67 -1.17
C GLY A 15 -2.41 -4.39 -1.96
N PHE A 16 -3.11 -4.23 -3.08
CA PHE A 16 -3.04 -3.02 -3.88
C PHE A 16 -3.97 -1.94 -3.32
N PHE A 17 -5.25 -2.24 -3.11
CA PHE A 17 -6.19 -1.20 -2.70
C PHE A 17 -6.01 -0.71 -1.26
N LEU A 18 -5.49 -1.54 -0.35
CA LEU A 18 -5.41 -1.19 1.07
C LEU A 18 -4.44 -0.03 1.35
N PRO A 19 -3.18 -0.04 0.87
CA PRO A 19 -2.29 1.11 1.02
C PRO A 19 -2.87 2.39 0.40
N MET A 20 -3.51 2.29 -0.77
CA MET A 20 -4.13 3.44 -1.43
C MET A 20 -5.33 3.99 -0.64
N ALA A 21 -6.20 3.11 -0.14
CA ALA A 21 -7.36 3.50 0.65
C ALA A 21 -6.95 4.15 1.97
N LEU A 22 -5.93 3.61 2.64
CA LEU A 22 -5.36 4.23 3.83
C LEU A 22 -4.81 5.60 3.52
N PHE A 23 -3.95 5.72 2.50
CA PHE A 23 -3.38 6.99 2.07
C PHE A 23 -4.46 8.04 1.85
N LEU A 24 -5.48 7.75 1.02
CA LEU A 24 -6.53 8.71 0.71
C LEU A 24 -7.38 9.06 1.93
N SER A 25 -7.70 8.08 2.77
CA SER A 25 -8.50 8.31 3.98
C SER A 25 -7.77 9.14 5.02
N THR A 26 -6.47 8.94 5.21
CA THR A 26 -5.69 9.67 6.21
C THR A 26 -5.24 11.02 5.66
N TRP A 27 -4.89 11.11 4.38
CA TRP A 27 -4.58 12.38 3.71
C TRP A 27 -5.80 13.30 3.71
N GLY A 28 -7.00 12.77 3.39
CA GLY A 28 -8.25 13.55 3.45
C GLY A 28 -8.58 14.14 4.82
N ARG A 29 -8.04 13.58 5.91
CA ARG A 29 -8.20 14.12 7.26
C ARG A 29 -7.10 15.10 7.66
N LEU A 30 -5.88 14.89 7.18
CA LEU A 30 -4.73 15.77 7.44
C LEU A 30 -4.75 17.02 6.56
N TYR A 31 -5.40 16.93 5.41
CA TYR A 31 -5.47 18.00 4.44
C TYR A 31 -6.40 19.12 4.92
N HIS A 32 -5.82 20.24 5.33
CA HIS A 32 -6.52 21.48 5.68
C HIS A 32 -6.03 22.68 4.85
N GLY A 33 -5.44 22.40 3.67
CA GLY A 33 -4.82 23.41 2.82
C GLY A 33 -5.78 24.13 1.88
N GLU A 34 -5.28 25.21 1.28
CA GLU A 34 -6.02 26.05 0.33
C GLU A 34 -6.10 25.47 -1.09
N LEU A 35 -5.22 24.52 -1.42
CA LEU A 35 -5.15 23.86 -2.74
C LEU A 35 -6.34 22.89 -2.95
N ALA A 36 -6.55 22.44 -4.19
CA ALA A 36 -7.41 21.29 -4.40
C ALA A 36 -6.73 20.01 -3.86
N PHE A 37 -7.52 19.05 -3.39
CA PHE A 37 -7.02 17.82 -2.76
C PHE A 37 -5.97 17.09 -3.63
N PHE A 38 -6.22 16.95 -4.94
CA PHE A 38 -5.27 16.29 -5.86
C PHE A 38 -4.00 17.10 -6.09
N ASP A 39 -4.11 18.44 -6.18
CA ASP A 39 -2.96 19.31 -6.35
C ASP A 39 -2.02 19.24 -5.14
N SER A 40 -2.57 19.07 -3.93
CA SER A 40 -1.78 18.85 -2.72
C SER A 40 -0.96 17.54 -2.76
N ILE A 41 -1.53 16.48 -3.35
CA ILE A 41 -0.84 15.18 -3.49
C ILE A 41 0.29 15.31 -4.51
N VAL A 42 0.06 16.00 -5.62
CA VAL A 42 1.09 16.27 -6.63
C VAL A 42 2.21 17.13 -6.05
N HIS A 43 1.88 18.11 -5.20
CA HIS A 43 2.89 18.94 -4.55
C HIS A 43 3.72 18.17 -3.51
N LEU A 44 3.13 17.18 -2.84
CA LEU A 44 3.86 16.28 -1.94
C LEU A 44 4.68 15.23 -2.67
N TYR A 45 4.40 14.98 -3.95
CA TYR A 45 5.11 14.00 -4.74
C TYR A 45 6.61 14.35 -4.77
N GLY A 46 7.47 13.36 -4.49
CA GLY A 46 8.91 13.60 -4.38
C GLY A 46 9.41 13.99 -2.99
N SER A 47 8.53 14.41 -2.07
CA SER A 47 8.96 14.79 -0.72
C SER A 47 9.37 13.59 0.14
N TYR A 48 10.32 13.82 1.05
CA TYR A 48 10.71 12.82 2.06
C TYR A 48 9.50 12.39 2.92
N PHE A 49 8.60 13.32 3.23
CA PHE A 49 7.38 13.03 3.98
C PHE A 49 6.47 12.05 3.21
N MET A 50 6.27 12.25 1.90
CA MET A 50 5.48 11.35 1.07
C MET A 50 6.05 9.93 1.07
N GLN A 51 7.38 9.79 1.05
CA GLN A 51 8.02 8.48 1.11
C GLN A 51 7.75 7.77 2.44
N GLN A 52 7.92 8.47 3.57
CA GLN A 52 7.58 7.93 4.90
C GLN A 52 6.10 7.54 5.00
N TYR A 53 5.23 8.32 4.36
CA TYR A 53 3.80 8.09 4.39
C TYR A 53 3.35 6.90 3.53
N ILE A 54 3.96 6.70 2.35
CA ILE A 54 3.78 5.49 1.54
C ILE A 54 4.24 4.26 2.33
N LEU A 55 5.41 4.33 2.99
CA LEU A 55 5.90 3.24 3.87
C LEU A 55 4.91 2.90 4.99
N PHE A 56 4.36 3.93 5.65
CA PHE A 56 3.33 3.75 6.67
C PHE A 56 2.10 3.03 6.13
N CYS A 57 1.61 3.43 4.96
CA CYS A 57 0.44 2.83 4.31
C CYS A 57 0.67 1.36 3.88
N MET A 58 1.93 0.96 3.69
CA MET A 58 2.29 -0.43 3.36
C MET A 58 2.40 -1.36 4.58
N LEU A 59 2.44 -0.85 5.81
CA LEU A 59 2.56 -1.67 7.02
C LEU A 59 1.49 -2.77 7.15
N PRO A 60 0.21 -2.52 6.87
CA PRO A 60 -0.80 -3.57 6.96
C PRO A 60 -0.58 -4.70 5.96
N ASN A 61 -0.01 -4.42 4.78
CA ASN A 61 0.36 -5.47 3.85
C ASN A 61 1.44 -6.38 4.43
N LEU A 62 2.41 -5.85 5.16
CA LEU A 62 3.42 -6.67 5.86
C LEU A 62 2.77 -7.58 6.90
N LEU A 63 1.80 -7.06 7.66
CA LEU A 63 1.02 -7.87 8.61
C LEU A 63 0.22 -8.97 7.91
N LEU A 64 -0.41 -8.66 6.77
CA LEU A 64 -1.16 -9.63 5.97
C LEU A 64 -0.25 -10.68 5.32
N ILE A 65 0.96 -10.30 4.89
CA ILE A 65 1.97 -11.23 4.37
C ILE A 65 2.38 -12.20 5.48
N PHE A 66 2.69 -11.70 6.66
CA PHE A 66 3.05 -12.52 7.82
C PHE A 66 1.91 -13.47 8.21
N PHE A 67 0.67 -12.98 8.26
CA PHE A 67 -0.50 -13.81 8.54
C PHE A 67 -0.72 -14.89 7.47
N SER A 68 -0.58 -14.53 6.19
CA SER A 68 -0.71 -15.46 5.08
C SER A 68 0.37 -16.54 5.11
N TYR A 69 1.60 -16.16 5.46
CA TYR A 69 2.71 -17.09 5.65
C TYR A 69 2.44 -18.07 6.81
N LYS A 70 2.04 -17.57 7.98
CA LYS A 70 1.74 -18.39 9.17
C LYS A 70 0.58 -19.38 8.96
N THR A 71 -0.30 -19.10 8.00
CA THR A 71 -1.49 -19.92 7.70
C THR A 71 -1.33 -20.80 6.44
N ASP A 72 -0.11 -20.97 5.93
CA ASP A 72 0.24 -21.73 4.72
C ASP A 72 -0.48 -21.24 3.44
N ARG A 73 -0.85 -19.95 3.40
CA ARG A 73 -1.53 -19.30 2.25
C ARG A 73 -0.52 -18.62 1.32
N PHE A 74 0.43 -19.41 0.80
CA PHE A 74 1.54 -18.88 0.00
C PHE A 74 1.14 -18.11 -1.26
N LYS A 75 0.03 -18.49 -1.94
CA LYS A 75 -0.44 -17.76 -3.12
C LYS A 75 -1.01 -16.39 -2.75
N MET A 76 -1.68 -16.29 -1.60
CA MET A 76 -2.13 -15.00 -1.07
C MET A 76 -0.94 -14.14 -0.68
N ALA A 77 0.05 -14.71 0.00
CA ALA A 77 1.29 -14.00 0.34
C ALA A 77 2.03 -13.47 -0.90
N SER A 78 2.16 -14.27 -1.96
CA SER A 78 2.80 -13.81 -3.19
C SER A 78 2.00 -12.69 -3.88
N GLY A 79 0.66 -12.76 -3.86
CA GLY A 79 -0.20 -11.67 -4.33
C GLY A 79 0.04 -10.36 -3.59
N LEU A 80 0.12 -10.41 -2.26
CA LEU A 80 0.40 -9.24 -1.43
C LEU A 80 1.79 -8.65 -1.70
N ILE A 81 2.81 -9.51 -1.89
CA ILE A 81 4.18 -9.06 -2.22
C ILE A 81 4.21 -8.38 -3.60
N VAL A 82 3.58 -8.98 -4.61
CA VAL A 82 3.55 -8.38 -5.96
C VAL A 82 2.79 -7.06 -5.96
N ALA A 83 1.73 -6.94 -5.16
CA ALA A 83 1.00 -5.68 -5.01
C ALA A 83 1.82 -4.56 -4.34
N LEU A 84 2.90 -4.88 -3.60
CA LEU A 84 3.80 -3.87 -3.03
C LEU A 84 4.74 -3.26 -4.07
N ILE A 85 5.00 -3.95 -5.19
CA ILE A 85 5.99 -3.51 -6.19
C ILE A 85 5.71 -2.09 -6.70
N PRO A 86 4.47 -1.71 -7.11
CA PRO A 86 4.20 -0.35 -7.57
C PRO A 86 4.50 0.72 -6.50
N TYR A 87 4.20 0.44 -5.23
CA TYR A 87 4.46 1.37 -4.12
C TYR A 87 5.95 1.50 -3.83
N LEU A 88 6.69 0.39 -3.89
CA LEU A 88 8.15 0.41 -3.76
C LEU A 88 8.79 1.18 -4.93
N SER A 89 8.31 0.99 -6.16
CA SER A 89 8.77 1.77 -7.32
C SER A 89 8.55 3.27 -7.10
N LEU A 90 7.39 3.68 -6.58
CA LEU A 90 7.09 5.09 -6.26
C LEU A 90 8.03 5.68 -5.20
N LEU A 91 8.51 4.88 -4.26
CA LEU A 91 9.51 5.31 -3.28
C LEU A 91 10.86 5.62 -3.94
N PHE A 92 11.31 4.74 -4.84
CA PHE A 92 12.64 4.84 -5.45
C PHE A 92 12.71 5.81 -6.65
N MET A 93 11.60 6.04 -7.36
CA MET A 93 11.55 6.98 -8.49
C MET A 93 11.76 8.45 -8.09
N ASN A 94 11.77 8.74 -6.78
CA ASN A 94 11.86 10.09 -6.21
C ASN A 94 13.14 10.33 -5.39
N MET A 95 14.20 9.52 -5.56
CA MET A 95 15.50 9.73 -4.90
C MET A 95 16.47 10.57 -5.76
N ASN A 96 16.03 11.74 -6.24
CA ASN A 96 16.88 12.72 -6.93
C ASN A 96 16.98 14.01 -6.11
#